data_AF-A0A450TS18-F1
#
_entry.id   AF-A0A450TS18-F1
#
_cell.length_a   1.000
_cell.length_b   1.000
_cell.length_c   1.000
_cell.angle_alpha   90.00
_cell.angle_beta   90.00
_cell.angle_gamma   90.00
#
_symmetry.space_group_name_H-M   'P 1'
#
loop_
_entity.id
_entity.type
_entity.pdbx_description
1 polymer ?
#
loop_
_entity_poly.entity_id
_entity_poly.type
_entity_poly.pdbx_seq_one_letter_code
_entity_poly.pdbx_strand_id
1 'polypeptide(L)' 'MNDPHKLLPEDISDETATAIDNLLGELAETWKWRYFAKIQQFHEDNRPEPVDPFEPLPPWGH' A
#
# COMPACT_ATOMS: atom_id res chain seq x y z
N MET A 1 -7.95 -17.15 8.28
CA MET A 1 -8.16 -15.90 9.03
C MET A 1 -7.76 -16.19 10.46
N ASN A 2 -6.81 -15.44 11.02
CA ASN A 2 -6.33 -15.69 12.40
C ASN A 2 -7.45 -15.34 13.38
N ASP A 3 -7.64 -16.21 14.38
CA ASP A 3 -8.61 -16.00 15.46
C ASP A 3 -8.13 -14.84 16.35
N PRO A 4 -8.85 -13.70 16.41
CA PRO A 4 -8.45 -12.53 17.19
C PRO A 4 -8.34 -12.84 18.69
N HIS A 5 -9.06 -13.85 19.19
CA HIS A 5 -8.95 -14.29 20.58
C HIS A 5 -7.60 -14.91 20.93
N LYS A 6 -6.77 -15.29 19.95
CA LYS A 6 -5.41 -15.79 20.21
C LYS A 6 -4.39 -14.69 20.53
N LEU A 7 -4.72 -13.42 20.26
CA LEU A 7 -3.82 -12.29 20.44
C LEU A 7 -4.26 -11.38 21.59
N LEU A 8 -5.45 -11.63 22.16
CA LEU A 8 -6.04 -10.83 23.21
C LEU A 8 -5.96 -11.57 24.55
N PRO A 9 -5.95 -10.84 25.68
CA PRO A 9 -6.06 -11.46 27.01
C PRO A 9 -7.32 -12.32 27.13
N GLU A 10 -7.25 -13.43 27.86
CA GLU A 10 -8.38 -14.38 28.01
C GLU A 10 -9.59 -13.77 28.73
N ASP A 11 -9.39 -12.71 29.52
CA ASP A 11 -10.40 -12.01 30.33
C ASP A 11 -10.96 -10.73 29.68
N ILE A 12 -10.60 -10.48 28.41
CA ILE A 12 -11.11 -9.32 27.67
C ILE A 12 -12.63 -9.44 27.43
N SER A 13 -13.35 -8.32 27.54
CA SER A 13 -14.76 -8.29 27.14
C SER A 13 -14.90 -8.32 25.61
N ASP A 14 -15.99 -8.92 25.12
CA ASP A 14 -16.30 -8.97 23.68
C ASP A 14 -16.36 -7.57 23.04
N GLU A 15 -16.86 -6.58 23.78
CA GLU A 15 -16.90 -5.17 23.34
C GLU A 15 -15.48 -4.62 23.13
N THR A 16 -14.58 -4.86 24.09
CA THR A 16 -13.18 -4.40 23.98
C THR A 16 -12.45 -5.14 22.87
N ALA A 17 -12.67 -6.45 22.72
CA ALA A 17 -12.11 -7.25 21.64
C ALA A 17 -12.53 -6.72 20.26
N THR A 18 -13.83 -6.41 20.10
CA THR A 18 -14.38 -5.82 18.87
C THR A 18 -13.79 -4.44 18.59
N ALA A 19 -13.64 -3.60 19.61
CA ALA A 19 -13.03 -2.28 19.46
C ALA A 19 -11.57 -2.36 18.99
N ILE A 20 -10.79 -3.30 19.53
CA ILE A 20 -9.40 -3.53 19.13
C ILE A 20 -9.34 -4.06 17.69
N ASP A 21 -10.19 -5.02 17.32
CA ASP A 21 -10.21 -5.57 15.95
C ASP A 21 -10.51 -4.47 14.91
N ASN A 22 -11.53 -3.64 15.18
CA ASN A 22 -11.86 -2.50 14.33
C ASN A 22 -10.70 -1.52 14.19
N LEU A 23 -10.05 -1.15 15.31
CA LEU A 23 -8.90 -0.24 15.32
C LEU A 23 -7.74 -0.81 14.49
N LEU A 24 -7.44 -2.10 14.65
CA LEU A 24 -6.38 -2.78 13.88
C LEU A 24 -6.72 -2.83 12.39
N GLY A 25 -7.99 -3.05 12.05
CA GLY A 25 -8.50 -3.00 10.68
C GLY A 25 -8.29 -1.62 10.04
N GLU A 26 -8.73 -0.55 10.71
CA GLU A 26 -8.56 0.82 10.23
C GLU A 26 -7.09 1.23 10.08
N LEU A 27 -6.25 0.83 11.03
CA LEU A 27 -4.81 1.06 10.98
C LEU A 27 -4.20 0.36 9.76
N ALA A 28 -4.52 -0.92 9.55
CA ALA A 28 -4.01 -1.71 8.44
C ALA A 28 -4.43 -1.12 7.09
N GLU A 29 -5.69 -0.73 6.92
CA GLU A 29 -6.18 -0.08 5.70
C GLU A 29 -5.46 1.26 5.45
N THR A 30 -5.30 2.08 6.49
CA THR A 30 -4.58 3.36 6.37
C THR A 30 -3.13 3.14 5.94
N TRP A 31 -2.45 2.14 6.49
CA TRP A 31 -1.09 1.80 6.10
C TRP A 31 -1.00 1.30 4.65
N LYS A 32 -1.93 0.44 4.20
CA LYS A 32 -2.01 0.01 2.80
C LYS A 32 -2.14 1.19 1.85
N TRP A 33 -3.06 2.12 2.15
CA TRP A 33 -3.25 3.32 1.32
C TRP A 33 -1.99 4.17 1.22
N ARG A 34 -1.30 4.41 2.34
CA ARG A 34 -0.02 5.15 2.34
C ARG A 34 1.05 4.43 1.52
N TYR A 35 1.12 3.10 1.64
CA TYR A 35 2.07 2.29 0.88
C TYR A 35 1.79 2.35 -0.62
N PHE A 36 0.54 2.18 -1.05
CA PHE A 36 0.15 2.30 -2.46
C PHE A 36 0.43 3.71 -3.02
N ALA A 37 0.13 4.76 -2.25
CA ALA A 37 0.45 6.13 -2.66
C ALA A 37 1.95 6.33 -2.88
N LYS A 38 2.81 5.72 -2.06
CA LYS A 38 4.27 5.79 -2.23
C LYS A 38 4.77 4.99 -3.42
N ILE A 39 4.19 3.83 -3.72
CA ILE A 39 4.47 3.09 -4.94
C ILE A 39 4.08 3.92 -6.17
N GLN A 40 2.89 4.51 -6.17
CA GLN A 40 2.43 5.36 -7.26
C GLN A 40 3.38 6.54 -7.47
N GLN A 41 3.74 7.24 -6.38
CA GLN A 41 4.70 8.34 -6.43
C GLN A 41 6.04 7.87 -7.03
N PHE A 42 6.57 6.72 -6.60
CA PHE A 42 7.80 6.17 -7.17
C PHE A 42 7.68 5.92 -8.67
N HIS A 43 6.56 5.39 -9.14
CA HIS A 43 6.33 5.18 -10.59
C HIS A 43 6.20 6.48 -11.37
N GLU A 44 5.59 7.50 -10.79
CA GLU A 44 5.49 8.84 -11.40
C GLU A 44 6.86 9.52 -11.48
N ASP A 45 7.63 9.48 -10.38
CA ASP A 45 8.98 10.07 -10.30
C ASP A 45 9.98 9.37 -11.25
N ASN A 46 9.77 8.09 -11.55
CA ASN A 46 10.62 7.29 -12.44
C ASN A 46 9.96 7.05 -13.80
N ARG A 47 8.87 7.75 -14.13
CA ARG A 47 8.24 7.61 -15.42
C ARG A 47 9.22 8.10 -16.49
N PRO A 48 9.62 7.26 -17.46
CA PRO A 48 10.47 7.73 -18.54
C PRO A 48 9.77 8.88 -19.26
N GLU A 49 10.53 9.93 -19.59
CA GLU A 49 9.99 11.03 -20.37
C GLU A 49 9.37 10.48 -21.66
N PRO A 50 8.25 11.03 -22.11
CA PRO A 50 7.67 10.65 -23.39
C PRO A 50 8.74 10.84 -24.46
N VAL A 51 9.16 9.76 -25.11
CA VAL A 51 10.01 9.85 -26.29
C VAL A 51 9.21 10.63 -27.34
N ASP A 52 9.74 11.77 -27.79
CA ASP A 52 9.08 12.56 -28.84
C ASP A 52 8.97 11.69 -30.10
N PRO A 53 7.76 11.42 -30.61
CA PRO A 53 7.58 10.64 -31.84
C PRO A 53 8.26 11.25 -33.07
N PHE A 54 8.64 12.53 -32.99
CA PHE A 54 9.30 13.29 -34.05
C PHE A 54 10.80 13.47 -33.82
N GLU A 55 11.37 12.97 -32.72
CA GLU A 55 12.82 12.96 -32.54
C GLU A 55 13.47 11.95 -33.51
N PRO A 56 14.49 12.37 -34.27
CA PRO A 56 15.19 11.48 -35.18
C PRO A 56 15.90 10.38 -34.38
N LEU A 57 15.74 9.12 -34.81
CA LEU A 57 16.42 7.98 -34.20
C LEU A 57 17.93 8.21 -34.14
N PRO A 58 18.61 7.83 -33.03
CA PRO A 58 20.05 7.98 -32.91
C PRO A 58 20.77 7.16 -33.99
N PRO A 59 21.95 7.62 -34.45
CA PRO A 59 22.63 7.09 -35.65
C PRO A 59 23.17 5.65 -35.52
N TRP A 60 22.95 4.99 -34.39
CA TRP A 60 23.44 3.64 -34.10
C TRP A 60 22.39 2.54 -34.27
N GLY A 61 21.21 2.86 -34.83
CA GLY A 61 20.17 1.89 -35.16
C GLY A 61 20.34 1.27 -36.54
N HIS A 62 21.29 0.32 -36.67
CA HIS A 62 21.35 -0.68 -37.74
C HIS A 62 21.51 -2.07 -37.13
#